data_AF-A0A6G1RGW2-F1
#
_entry.id   AF-A0A6G1RGW2-F1
#
_cell.length_a   1.000
_cell.length_b   1.000
_cell.length_c   1.000
_cell.angle_alpha   90.00
_cell.angle_beta   90.00
_cell.angle_gamma   90.00
#
_symmetry.space_group_name_H-M   'P 1'
#
loop_
_entity.id
_entity.type
_entity.pdbx_description
1 polymer ?
#
loop_
_entity_poly.entity_id
_entity_poly.type
_entity_poly.pdbx_seq_one_letter_code
_entity_poly.pdbx_strand_id
1 'polypeptide(L)'
;CREVSVEEGRACAVVFDCKFIETSAALQHNVAELFEGVVRQIRLRRGGKEAQAHPAPAHKRKESLTKRARRFLDRLVARNSSKVALKVRSKSCHDLSVL
;
A
#
# COMPACT_ATOMS: atom_id res chain seq x y z
N CYS A 1 10.20 33.97 3.49
CA CYS A 1 9.17 33.45 2.55
C CYS A 1 9.31 31.94 2.46
N ARG A 2 8.25 31.24 2.05
CA ARG A 2 8.29 29.80 1.79
C ARG A 2 8.94 29.56 0.42
N GLU A 3 9.99 28.75 0.36
CA GLU A 3 10.77 28.51 -0.86
C GLU A 3 10.22 27.37 -1.73
N VAL A 4 9.53 26.41 -1.12
CA VAL A 4 8.96 25.24 -1.80
C VAL A 4 7.47 25.18 -1.50
N SER A 5 6.62 25.19 -2.51
CA SER A 5 5.16 25.08 -2.34
C SER A 5 4.74 23.71 -1.79
N VAL A 6 3.53 23.61 -1.27
CA VAL A 6 2.98 22.33 -0.77
C VAL A 6 2.81 21.36 -1.94
N GLU A 7 2.38 21.90 -3.07
CA GLU A 7 2.07 21.20 -4.30
C GLU A 7 3.32 20.55 -4.90
N GLU A 8 4.45 21.28 -4.93
CA GLU A 8 5.74 20.75 -5.37
C GLU A 8 6.21 19.60 -4.48
N GLY A 9 6.11 19.74 -3.16
CA GLY A 9 6.46 18.69 -2.21
C GLY A 9 5.62 17.42 -2.41
N ARG A 10 4.31 17.59 -2.61
CA ARG A 10 3.39 16.47 -2.92
C ARG A 10 3.69 15.83 -4.26
N ALA A 11 3.92 16.62 -5.30
CA ALA A 11 4.26 16.12 -6.64
C ALA A 11 5.55 15.30 -6.61
N CYS A 12 6.58 15.79 -5.91
CA CYS A 12 7.84 15.09 -5.69
C CYS A 12 7.62 13.74 -5.01
N ALA A 13 6.83 13.68 -3.93
CA ALA A 13 6.55 12.42 -3.24
C ALA A 13 5.82 11.38 -4.11
N VAL A 14 4.92 11.83 -5.00
CA VAL A 14 4.27 10.95 -6.00
C VAL A 14 5.30 10.38 -6.96
N VAL A 15 6.23 11.20 -7.46
CA VAL A 15 7.29 10.77 -8.39
C VAL A 15 8.19 9.71 -7.76
N PHE A 16 8.55 9.87 -6.48
CA PHE A 16 9.43 8.96 -5.75
C PHE A 16 8.72 7.82 -5.01
N ASP A 17 7.39 7.66 -5.18
CA ASP A 17 6.58 6.63 -4.50
C ASP A 17 6.74 6.63 -2.98
N CYS A 18 6.81 7.81 -2.38
CA CYS A 18 6.91 8.00 -0.94
C CYS A 18 5.73 8.82 -0.39
N LYS A 19 5.69 8.97 0.94
CA LYS A 19 4.67 9.76 1.63
C LYS A 19 5.22 11.17 1.92
N PHE A 20 4.33 12.15 1.91
CA PHE A 20 4.62 13.56 2.17
C PHE A 20 3.86 14.06 3.39
N ILE A 21 4.56 14.76 4.28
CA ILE A 21 3.96 15.49 5.40
C ILE A 21 4.84 16.71 5.71
N GLU A 22 4.21 17.86 5.92
CA GLU A 22 4.90 19.06 6.41
C GLU A 22 4.82 19.13 7.92
N THR A 23 5.94 19.35 8.58
CA THR A 23 6.03 19.39 10.04
C THR A 23 6.77 20.63 10.50
N SER A 24 6.49 21.06 11.73
CA SER A 24 7.31 22.06 12.42
C SER A 24 7.52 21.60 13.85
N ALA A 25 8.77 21.27 14.19
CA ALA A 25 9.13 20.89 15.56
C ALA A 25 8.94 22.06 16.53
N ALA A 26 9.30 23.28 16.11
CA ALA A 26 9.17 24.48 16.94
C ALA A 26 7.71 24.81 17.28
N LEU A 27 6.78 24.53 16.35
CA LEU A 27 5.35 24.77 16.53
C LEU A 27 4.58 23.51 16.94
N GLN A 28 5.27 22.39 17.15
CA GLN A 28 4.68 21.07 17.40
C GLN A 28 3.59 20.67 16.36
N HIS A 29 3.74 21.13 15.12
CA HIS A 29 2.80 20.86 14.04
C HIS A 29 3.15 19.55 13.34
N ASN A 30 2.17 18.64 13.24
CA ASN A 30 2.27 17.36 12.53
C ASN A 30 3.37 16.40 13.05
N VAL A 31 3.91 16.66 14.24
CA VAL A 31 5.01 15.86 14.81
C VAL A 31 4.52 14.48 15.20
N ALA A 32 3.38 14.37 15.90
CA ALA A 32 2.81 13.09 16.28
C ALA A 32 2.36 12.28 15.06
N GLU A 33 1.69 12.95 14.12
CA GLU A 33 1.17 12.41 12.87
C GLU A 33 2.30 11.82 12.00
N LEU A 34 3.47 12.47 11.96
CA LEU A 34 4.66 11.94 11.31
C LEU A 34 5.07 10.58 11.90
N PHE A 35 5.24 10.50 13.22
CA PHE A 35 5.70 9.27 13.86
C PHE A 35 4.66 8.14 13.76
N GLU A 36 3.39 8.44 14.02
CA GLU A 36 2.30 7.48 13.87
C GLU A 36 2.19 6.96 12.43
N GLY A 37 2.30 7.87 11.45
CA GLY A 37 2.31 7.55 10.03
C GLY A 37 3.42 6.58 9.64
N VAL A 38 4.65 6.84 10.08
CA VAL A 38 5.80 5.98 9.80
C VAL A 38 5.62 4.59 10.42
N VAL A 39 5.23 4.51 11.69
CA VAL A 39 4.99 3.22 12.37
C VAL A 39 3.90 2.41 11.65
N ARG A 40 2.80 3.07 11.26
CA ARG A 40 1.70 2.45 10.51
C ARG A 40 2.20 1.89 9.17
N GLN A 41 2.97 2.65 8.40
CA GLN A 41 3.53 2.22 7.11
C GLN A 41 4.49 1.02 7.26
N ILE A 42 5.30 0.99 8.32
CA ILE A 42 6.17 -0.16 8.62
C ILE A 42 5.34 -1.42 8.89
N ARG A 43 4.29 -1.32 9.74
CA ARG A 43 3.41 -2.44 10.07
C ARG A 43 2.69 -2.99 8.84
N LEU A 44 2.18 -2.12 7.96
CA LEU A 44 1.55 -2.51 6.69
C LEU A 44 2.51 -3.28 5.79
N ARG A 45 3.75 -2.81 5.65
CA ARG A 45 4.79 -3.48 4.83
C ARG A 45 5.22 -4.83 5.41
N ARG A 46 5.15 -5.02 6.73
CA ARG A 46 5.42 -6.31 7.38
C ARG A 46 4.26 -7.30 7.18
N GLY A 47 3.02 -6.89 7.48
CA GLY A 47 1.84 -7.76 7.34
C GLY A 47 1.58 -8.20 5.90
N GLY A 48 1.89 -7.36 4.90
CA GLY A 48 1.81 -7.74 3.49
C GLY A 48 2.80 -8.82 3.04
N LYS A 49 3.97 -8.94 3.71
CA LYS A 49 4.95 -9.98 3.42
C LYS A 49 4.55 -11.34 4.03
N GLU A 50 3.98 -11.34 5.23
CA GLU A 50 3.45 -12.57 5.85
C GLU A 50 2.25 -13.14 5.09
N ALA A 51 1.37 -12.28 4.53
CA ALA A 51 0.26 -12.74 3.69
C ALA A 51 0.70 -13.36 2.34
N GLN A 52 1.90 -13.04 1.84
CA GLN A 52 2.46 -13.64 0.62
C GLN A 52 3.37 -14.85 0.88
N ALA A 53 3.90 -14.99 2.10
CA ALA A 53 4.74 -16.11 2.49
C ALA A 53 3.87 -17.25 3.07
N HIS A 54 3.55 -18.23 2.22
CA HIS A 54 3.04 -19.57 2.56
C HIS A 54 1.53 -19.73 2.81
N PRO A 55 0.78 -20.36 1.88
CA PRO A 55 -0.22 -21.31 2.31
C PRO A 55 0.53 -22.55 2.85
N ALA A 56 0.44 -22.80 4.16
CA ALA A 56 0.87 -24.06 4.74
C ALA A 56 0.24 -25.24 3.97
N PRO A 57 0.95 -26.37 3.77
CA PRO A 57 0.43 -27.53 3.06
C PRO A 57 -0.63 -28.22 3.91
N ALA A 58 -1.86 -27.72 3.85
CA ALA A 58 -3.01 -28.41 4.43
C ALA A 58 -3.22 -29.72 3.67
N HIS A 59 -3.18 -30.83 4.41
CA HIS A 59 -3.54 -32.20 4.00
C HIS A 59 -4.48 -32.25 2.80
N LYS A 60 -4.12 -33.07 1.79
CA LYS A 60 -4.86 -33.31 0.54
C LYS A 60 -6.28 -33.85 0.79
N ARG A 61 -7.21 -32.99 1.21
CA ARG A 61 -8.65 -33.22 1.13
C ARG A 61 -9.08 -32.92 -0.29
N LYS A 62 -9.71 -33.88 -0.97
CA LYS A 62 -10.26 -33.71 -2.33
C LYS A 62 -11.02 -32.38 -2.38
N GLU A 63 -10.52 -31.46 -3.21
CA GLU A 63 -11.04 -30.10 -3.29
C GLU A 63 -12.46 -30.13 -3.88
N SER A 64 -13.39 -29.40 -3.26
CA SER A 64 -14.74 -29.27 -3.78
C SER A 64 -14.72 -28.58 -5.15
N LEU A 65 -15.70 -28.92 -6.00
CA LEU A 65 -15.88 -28.29 -7.31
C LEU A 65 -15.94 -26.76 -7.22
N THR A 66 -16.51 -26.23 -6.13
CA THR A 66 -16.56 -24.79 -5.82
C THR A 66 -15.18 -24.16 -5.59
N LYS A 67 -14.25 -24.85 -4.91
CA LYS A 67 -12.87 -24.35 -4.73
C LYS A 67 -12.10 -24.35 -6.05
N ARG A 68 -12.33 -25.34 -6.91
CA ARG A 68 -11.72 -25.42 -8.24
C ARG A 68 -12.23 -24.32 -9.17
N ALA A 69 -13.53 -24.04 -9.14
CA ALA A 69 -14.13 -22.93 -9.88
C ALA A 69 -13.58 -21.57 -9.41
N ARG A 70 -13.46 -21.36 -8.10
CA ARG A 70 -12.88 -20.14 -7.53
C ARG A 70 -11.44 -19.91 -8.01
N ARG A 71 -10.58 -20.93 -7.94
CA ARG A 71 -9.20 -20.83 -8.46
C ARG A 71 -9.12 -20.54 -9.97
N PHE A 72 -10.07 -21.04 -10.75
CA PHE A 72 -10.11 -20.77 -12.18
C PHE A 72 -10.45 -19.30 -12.45
N LEU A 73 -11.43 -18.75 -11.73
CA LEU A 73 -11.77 -17.33 -11.77
C LEU A 73 -10.60 -16.46 -11.29
N ASP A 74 -9.92 -16.85 -10.20
CA ASP A 74 -8.72 -16.14 -9.70
C ASP A 74 -7.61 -16.11 -10.76
N ARG A 75 -7.40 -17.21 -11.50
CA ARG A 75 -6.41 -17.27 -12.59
C ARG A 75 -6.81 -16.39 -13.79
N LEU A 76 -8.10 -16.26 -14.09
CA LEU A 76 -8.58 -15.37 -15.15
C LEU A 76 -8.44 -13.90 -14.76
N VAL A 77 -8.76 -13.55 -13.51
CA VAL A 77 -8.59 -12.19 -12.98
C VAL A 77 -7.11 -11.83 -12.93
N ALA A 78 -6.24 -12.73 -12.46
CA ALA A 78 -4.79 -12.54 -12.43
C ALA A 78 -4.18 -12.33 -13.84
N ARG A 79 -4.74 -13.02 -14.84
CA ARG A 79 -4.31 -12.92 -16.25
C ARG A 79 -4.88 -11.70 -16.97
N ASN A 80 -6.00 -11.15 -16.51
CA ASN A 80 -6.52 -9.88 -17.00
C ASN A 80 -5.86 -8.68 -16.30
N SER A 81 -5.39 -8.88 -15.06
CA SER A 81 -4.60 -7.88 -14.35
C SER A 81 -3.20 -7.67 -14.90
N SER A 82 -2.61 -8.55 -15.70
CA SER A 82 -1.30 -8.25 -16.32
C SER A 82 -1.37 -7.11 -17.35
N LYS A 83 -2.56 -6.85 -17.93
CA LYS A 83 -2.83 -5.67 -18.79
C LYS A 83 -3.42 -4.48 -18.04
N VAL A 84 -4.06 -4.70 -16.88
CA VAL A 84 -4.61 -3.64 -16.00
C VAL A 84 -3.61 -3.23 -14.88
N ALA A 85 -2.50 -3.95 -14.73
CA ALA A 85 -1.39 -3.65 -13.81
C ALA A 85 -0.49 -2.51 -14.30
N LEU A 86 -0.98 -1.67 -15.21
CA LEU A 86 -0.73 -0.23 -15.09
C LEU A 86 -1.45 0.26 -13.83
N LYS A 87 -0.85 -0.15 -12.70
CA LYS A 87 -1.15 0.14 -11.32
C LYS A 87 -1.87 1.49 -11.21
N VAL A 88 -3.18 1.46 -10.99
CA VAL A 88 -3.88 2.60 -10.38
C VAL A 88 -3.22 2.79 -9.02
N ARG A 89 -2.14 3.57 -8.99
CA ARG A 89 -1.44 3.94 -7.77
C ARG A 89 -2.33 4.97 -7.10
N SER A 90 -2.95 4.59 -5.97
CA SER A 90 -3.74 5.49 -5.15
C SER A 90 -2.96 6.78 -4.91
N LYS A 91 -3.50 7.93 -5.31
CA LYS A 91 -2.87 9.27 -5.23
C LYS A 91 -2.75 9.81 -3.80
N SER A 92 -2.80 8.95 -2.78
CA SER A 92 -2.74 9.35 -1.38
C SER A 92 -1.28 9.44 -0.89
N CYS A 93 -0.47 10.30 -1.51
CA CYS A 93 0.88 10.56 -0.98
C CYS A 93 0.83 11.37 0.33
N HIS A 94 -0.25 12.11 0.54
CA HIS A 94 -0.42 13.07 1.64
C HIS A 94 -1.27 12.56 2.79
N ASP A 95 -1.89 11.40 2.62
CA ASP A 95 -2.67 10.79 3.68
C ASP A 95 -1.91 9.56 4.18
N LEU A 96 -1.50 9.68 5.45
CA LEU A 96 -0.74 8.69 6.19
C LEU A 96 -1.64 7.60 6.78
N SER A 97 -2.96 7.73 6.62
CA SER A 97 -3.97 6.81 7.16
C SER A 97 -4.44 5.77 6.14
N VAL A 98 -4.39 6.03 4.83
CA VAL A 98 -4.97 5.14 3.80
C VAL A 98 -3.92 4.38 2.96
N LEU A 99 -4.33 3.16 2.57
CA LEU A 99 -3.67 2.10 1.79
C LEU A 99 -3.32 2.50 0.35
#